data_AF-A0A7R9Z8G3-F1
#
_entry.id   AF-A0A7R9Z8G3-F1
#
_cell.length_a   1.000
_cell.length_b   1.000
_cell.length_c   1.000
_cell.angle_alpha   90.00
_cell.angle_beta   90.00
_cell.angle_gamma   90.00
#
_symmetry.space_group_name_H-M   'P 1'
#
loop_
_entity.id
_entity.type
_entity.pdbx_description
1 polymer ?
#
loop_
_entity_poly.entity_id
_entity_poly.type
_entity_poly.pdbx_seq_one_letter_code
_entity_poly.pdbx_strand_id
1 'polypeptide(L)'
;MAMCMRRAPPARGASTPVRGGRCGDAAAVRHRTPTPGPAAAAGAVMAFQGLPNCLSTGKAATGRQTQRGVAAGAAPSALGQQAGGDWRERAQPIKPGSSYPAKEYCSNCGLCDTYYVAHVKEACAFLGDGMSKIDSLERQVHGRARDLDNDDELHYGVLRHTLYAKNTPPVDGAQWTGIVTQVALEMLRSGAVDAVVCVQSDPTDRFAPRPFVARCEADVLAARGVKPVLSPSLEVLATVEALPDVKRLLFIGVGCQVQALRSI
;
A
#
# COMPACT_ATOMS: atom_id res chain seq x y z
N MET A 1 -22.51 40.98 13.13
CA MET A 1 -21.50 40.49 14.11
C MET A 1 -22.26 39.67 15.14
N ALA A 2 -22.16 38.34 15.12
CA ALA A 2 -22.99 37.47 15.96
C ALA A 2 -22.25 36.19 16.36
N MET A 3 -21.68 36.20 17.56
CA MET A 3 -21.34 34.97 18.31
C MET A 3 -22.65 34.26 18.70
N CYS A 4 -22.64 32.93 18.70
CA CYS A 4 -23.67 32.14 19.38
C CYS A 4 -22.99 31.26 20.44
N MET A 5 -23.30 31.50 21.73
CA MET A 5 -22.77 30.71 22.83
C MET A 5 -23.82 29.71 23.35
N ARG A 6 -23.39 28.44 23.44
CA ARG A 6 -23.71 27.39 24.44
C ARG A 6 -25.12 27.36 25.06
N ARG A 7 -25.74 26.16 25.01
CA ARG A 7 -26.45 25.60 26.19
C ARG A 7 -26.53 24.08 26.17
N ALA A 8 -26.34 23.49 27.35
CA ALA A 8 -26.64 22.11 27.73
C ALA A 8 -26.68 22.06 29.28
N PRO A 9 -27.23 21.03 29.93
CA PRO A 9 -28.40 20.20 29.59
C PRO A 9 -29.49 20.32 30.70
N PRO A 10 -30.46 19.40 30.76
CA PRO A 10 -30.93 18.91 32.07
C PRO A 10 -30.90 17.37 32.17
N ALA A 11 -31.02 16.84 33.39
CA ALA A 11 -30.94 15.40 33.66
C ALA A 11 -32.01 14.91 34.65
N ARG A 12 -32.24 13.59 34.63
CA ARG A 12 -32.98 12.73 35.59
C ARG A 12 -34.51 12.65 35.46
N GLY A 13 -35.00 11.41 35.45
CA GLY A 13 -36.38 10.97 35.66
C GLY A 13 -36.42 9.43 35.63
N ALA A 14 -37.02 8.78 36.62
CA ALA A 14 -36.81 7.34 36.88
C ALA A 14 -38.04 6.44 36.62
N SER A 15 -37.76 5.21 36.18
CA SER A 15 -38.47 3.93 36.37
C SER A 15 -39.97 3.89 36.75
N THR A 16 -40.74 3.08 36.01
CA THR A 16 -41.74 2.14 36.60
C THR A 16 -41.98 0.95 35.63
N PRO A 17 -42.38 -0.25 36.12
CA PRO A 17 -42.36 -1.49 35.33
C PRO A 17 -43.74 -1.92 34.80
N VAL A 18 -43.77 -2.76 33.75
CA VAL A 18 -44.97 -3.48 33.30
C VAL A 18 -44.72 -4.99 33.27
N ARG A 19 -45.73 -5.75 33.67
CA ARG A 19 -45.69 -7.21 33.95
C ARG A 19 -45.55 -8.06 32.68
N GLY A 20 -45.03 -9.28 32.85
CA GLY A 20 -44.87 -10.25 31.78
C GLY A 20 -46.14 -11.05 31.43
N GLY A 21 -46.08 -11.72 30.28
CA GLY A 21 -46.95 -12.83 29.85
C GLY A 21 -46.07 -14.00 29.40
N ARG A 22 -46.56 -15.25 29.54
CA ARG A 22 -45.81 -16.48 29.19
C ARG A 22 -46.32 -17.13 27.89
N CYS A 23 -45.39 -17.82 27.24
CA CYS A 23 -45.47 -18.99 26.33
C CYS A 23 -46.79 -19.43 25.67
N GLY A 24 -46.66 -19.80 24.38
CA GLY A 24 -47.65 -20.46 23.51
C GLY A 24 -47.75 -19.71 22.17
N ASP A 25 -47.54 -20.30 20.98
CA ASP A 25 -47.24 -21.68 20.59
C ASP A 25 -46.24 -21.74 19.41
N ALA A 26 -45.55 -22.87 19.25
CA ALA A 26 -44.61 -23.09 18.16
C ALA A 26 -45.29 -23.78 16.95
N ALA A 27 -45.31 -23.13 15.79
CA ALA A 27 -45.74 -23.72 14.52
C ALA A 27 -44.53 -23.95 13.60
N ALA A 28 -44.20 -25.21 13.33
CA ALA A 28 -43.04 -25.59 12.53
C ALA A 28 -43.28 -25.41 11.02
N VAL A 29 -42.54 -24.51 10.38
CA VAL A 29 -42.52 -24.36 8.91
C VAL A 29 -41.51 -25.33 8.31
N ARG A 30 -41.99 -26.32 7.55
CA ARG A 30 -41.14 -27.31 6.88
C ARG A 30 -40.54 -26.73 5.60
N HIS A 31 -39.22 -26.71 5.48
CA HIS A 31 -38.54 -26.43 4.22
C HIS A 31 -38.86 -27.50 3.17
N ARG A 32 -39.24 -27.08 1.96
CA ARG A 32 -39.21 -27.92 0.75
C ARG A 32 -37.95 -27.60 -0.05
N THR A 33 -37.12 -28.60 -0.28
CA THR A 33 -36.01 -28.53 -1.24
C THR A 33 -36.53 -28.79 -2.67
N PRO A 34 -36.18 -27.96 -3.67
CA PRO A 34 -36.44 -28.28 -5.07
C PRO A 34 -35.30 -29.15 -5.65
N THR A 35 -35.67 -30.25 -6.30
CA THR A 35 -34.76 -31.08 -7.10
C THR A 35 -34.49 -30.46 -8.47
N PRO A 36 -33.26 -30.48 -9.01
CA PRO A 36 -32.98 -29.96 -10.35
C PRO A 36 -33.41 -30.95 -11.44
N GLY A 37 -34.14 -30.45 -12.44
CA GLY A 37 -34.36 -31.12 -13.72
C GLY A 37 -33.34 -30.64 -14.78
N PRO A 38 -33.07 -31.43 -15.83
CA PRO A 38 -32.05 -31.09 -16.83
C PRO A 38 -32.56 -30.08 -17.86
N ALA A 39 -31.73 -29.12 -18.22
CA ALA A 39 -31.94 -28.25 -19.39
C ALA A 39 -30.62 -28.02 -20.12
N ALA A 40 -30.61 -28.25 -21.43
CA ALA A 40 -29.46 -28.05 -22.30
C ALA A 40 -29.68 -26.85 -23.23
N ALA A 41 -28.69 -25.94 -23.31
CA ALA A 41 -28.42 -25.02 -24.42
C ALA A 41 -26.98 -24.51 -24.20
N ALA A 42 -26.01 -24.77 -25.07
CA ALA A 42 -25.84 -24.26 -26.44
C ALA A 42 -25.37 -22.78 -26.49
N GLY A 43 -24.07 -22.59 -26.71
CA GLY A 43 -23.49 -21.54 -27.55
C GLY A 43 -23.47 -20.09 -27.06
N ALA A 44 -22.27 -19.62 -26.65
CA ALA A 44 -21.67 -18.38 -27.15
C ALA A 44 -20.20 -18.25 -26.71
N VAL A 45 -19.26 -18.51 -27.61
CA VAL A 45 -17.86 -18.09 -27.41
C VAL A 45 -17.76 -16.62 -27.78
N MET A 46 -17.88 -15.72 -26.80
CA MET A 46 -17.61 -14.30 -26.99
C MET A 46 -16.11 -14.05 -26.92
N ALA A 47 -15.49 -13.88 -28.09
CA ALA A 47 -14.10 -13.45 -28.20
C ALA A 47 -13.96 -12.02 -27.64
N PHE A 48 -13.19 -11.86 -26.57
CA PHE A 48 -12.90 -10.54 -26.01
C PHE A 48 -11.91 -9.81 -26.93
N GLN A 49 -12.44 -8.92 -27.76
CA GLN A 49 -11.63 -8.11 -28.67
C GLN A 49 -10.94 -6.95 -27.92
N GLY A 50 -9.60 -6.90 -28.02
CA GLY A 50 -8.83 -5.66 -27.97
C GLY A 50 -8.87 -4.83 -26.68
N LEU A 51 -8.16 -5.27 -25.64
CA LEU A 51 -7.55 -4.30 -24.72
C LEU A 51 -6.44 -3.52 -25.47
N PRO A 52 -6.35 -2.18 -25.32
CA PRO A 52 -5.33 -1.41 -26.01
C PRO A 52 -3.92 -1.78 -25.52
N ASN A 53 -3.00 -1.98 -26.47
CA ASN A 53 -1.62 -2.38 -26.21
C ASN A 53 -0.92 -1.36 -25.29
N CYS A 54 -0.48 -1.79 -24.11
CA CYS A 54 0.18 -0.96 -23.11
C CYS A 54 1.67 -0.70 -23.43
N LEU A 55 1.97 -0.37 -24.70
CA LEU A 55 3.33 -0.13 -25.19
C LEU A 55 3.58 1.37 -25.35
N SER A 56 4.49 1.89 -24.52
CA SER A 56 4.95 3.28 -24.59
C SER A 56 5.65 3.57 -25.92
N THR A 57 5.22 4.62 -26.61
CA THR A 57 5.90 5.11 -27.82
C THR A 57 6.77 6.32 -27.45
N GLY A 58 8.09 6.15 -27.53
CA GLY A 58 9.07 7.20 -27.26
C GLY A 58 10.17 7.20 -28.32
N LYS A 59 10.16 8.16 -29.24
CA LYS A 59 11.20 8.32 -30.27
C LYS A 59 12.43 9.04 -29.71
N ALA A 60 13.61 8.61 -30.16
CA ALA A 60 14.88 9.26 -29.87
C ALA A 60 15.00 10.64 -30.54
N ALA A 61 15.69 11.57 -29.87
CA ALA A 61 16.19 12.82 -30.46
C ALA A 61 17.61 13.09 -29.94
N THR A 62 18.54 13.33 -30.85
CA THR A 62 19.96 13.61 -30.59
C THR A 62 20.23 15.12 -30.61
N GLY A 63 21.05 15.64 -29.70
CA GLY A 63 21.29 17.10 -29.57
C GLY A 63 22.56 17.47 -28.80
N ARG A 64 23.59 17.87 -29.55
CA ARG A 64 24.99 18.16 -29.15
C ARG A 64 25.22 19.16 -27.99
N GLN A 65 26.29 18.94 -27.22
CA GLN A 65 26.87 19.88 -26.23
C GLN A 65 27.62 21.06 -26.87
N THR A 66 27.76 22.17 -26.13
CA THR A 66 28.93 23.08 -26.18
C THR A 66 29.29 23.57 -24.77
N GLN A 67 30.59 23.78 -24.51
CA GLN A 67 31.14 24.20 -23.22
C GLN A 67 31.63 25.66 -23.25
N ARG A 68 31.66 26.32 -22.08
CA ARG A 68 32.64 27.34 -21.67
C ARG A 68 32.55 27.57 -20.15
N GLY A 69 33.67 27.79 -19.49
CA GLY A 69 33.73 28.06 -18.05
C GLY A 69 34.76 29.14 -17.70
N VAL A 70 34.72 29.62 -16.45
CA VAL A 70 35.74 30.47 -15.80
C VAL A 70 35.78 30.10 -14.31
N ALA A 71 36.94 30.21 -13.66
CA ALA A 71 37.17 29.81 -12.27
C ALA A 71 37.71 30.97 -11.41
N ALA A 72 37.50 30.92 -10.08
CA ALA A 72 38.48 31.24 -9.01
C ALA A 72 37.82 31.37 -7.61
N GLY A 73 38.53 30.96 -6.54
CA GLY A 73 38.27 31.41 -5.16
C GLY A 73 38.04 30.31 -4.10
N ALA A 74 38.90 30.25 -3.09
CA ALA A 74 38.80 29.39 -1.89
C ALA A 74 39.53 30.10 -0.72
N ALA A 75 39.45 29.73 0.56
CA ALA A 75 38.88 28.59 1.30
C ALA A 75 38.45 29.11 2.72
N PRO A 76 38.40 28.35 3.86
CA PRO A 76 38.40 26.90 4.09
C PRO A 76 37.38 26.35 5.15
N SER A 77 37.21 25.02 5.16
CA SER A 77 37.14 24.10 6.33
C SER A 77 36.07 24.25 7.44
N ALA A 78 35.48 23.21 8.02
CA ALA A 78 35.24 21.80 7.60
C ALA A 78 34.31 21.12 8.63
N LEU A 79 33.32 20.34 8.17
CA LEU A 79 32.73 19.22 8.93
C LEU A 79 32.31 18.12 7.95
N GLY A 80 33.07 17.02 7.92
CA GLY A 80 32.51 15.70 7.58
C GLY A 80 32.31 15.27 6.11
N GLN A 81 32.97 15.88 5.12
CA GLN A 81 32.97 15.31 3.75
C GLN A 81 33.98 14.14 3.64
N GLN A 82 33.56 12.94 4.04
CA GLN A 82 34.32 11.71 3.76
C GLN A 82 34.02 11.14 2.38
N ALA A 83 35.01 10.46 1.80
CA ALA A 83 35.01 10.01 0.40
C ALA A 83 33.99 8.91 0.08
N GLY A 84 33.34 9.02 -1.09
CA GLY A 84 32.53 7.95 -1.67
C GLY A 84 31.56 8.48 -2.73
N GLY A 85 31.45 7.80 -3.88
CA GLY A 85 30.45 8.09 -4.90
C GLY A 85 29.02 7.78 -4.47
N ASP A 86 28.06 7.97 -5.38
CA ASP A 86 26.63 7.72 -5.12
C ASP A 86 26.44 6.30 -4.55
N TRP A 87 25.61 6.19 -3.52
CA TRP A 87 25.26 4.90 -2.92
C TRP A 87 24.54 4.00 -3.92
N ARG A 88 23.82 4.57 -4.91
CA ARG A 88 23.20 3.83 -6.02
C ARG A 88 24.18 3.04 -6.87
N GLU A 89 25.41 3.53 -7.03
CA GLU A 89 26.47 2.87 -7.81
C GLU A 89 27.26 1.85 -6.98
N ARG A 90 27.41 2.12 -5.68
CA ARG A 90 28.28 1.33 -4.78
C ARG A 90 27.58 0.20 -4.05
N ALA A 91 26.32 0.40 -3.69
CA ALA A 91 25.58 -0.56 -2.87
C ALA A 91 25.17 -1.79 -3.68
N GLN A 92 25.58 -2.96 -3.21
CA GLN A 92 25.33 -4.24 -3.87
C GLN A 92 24.12 -4.92 -3.21
N PRO A 93 23.03 -5.20 -3.94
CA PRO A 93 21.89 -5.96 -3.43
C PRO A 93 22.30 -7.29 -2.79
N ILE A 94 21.51 -7.76 -1.83
CA ILE A 94 21.68 -9.09 -1.26
C ILE A 94 21.35 -10.13 -2.35
N LYS A 95 22.26 -11.08 -2.58
CA LYS A 95 22.06 -12.11 -3.60
C LYS A 95 21.00 -13.12 -3.14
N PRO A 96 20.11 -13.60 -4.02
CA PRO A 96 19.17 -14.67 -3.70
C PRO A 96 19.86 -15.86 -3.02
N GLY A 97 19.25 -16.37 -1.94
CA GLY A 97 19.82 -17.44 -1.12
C GLY A 97 20.90 -17.02 -0.11
N SER A 98 21.27 -15.73 -0.05
CA SER A 98 22.16 -15.18 0.99
C SER A 98 21.38 -14.68 2.21
N SER A 99 22.05 -14.56 3.35
CA SER A 99 21.44 -14.03 4.58
C SER A 99 21.23 -12.51 4.52
N TYR A 100 20.01 -12.05 4.77
CA TYR A 100 19.71 -10.62 4.94
C TYR A 100 20.29 -10.03 6.24
N PRO A 101 20.49 -8.70 6.33
CA PRO A 101 20.98 -8.04 7.53
C PRO A 101 20.16 -8.30 8.81
N ALA A 102 18.84 -8.47 8.69
CA ALA A 102 17.94 -8.82 9.80
C ALA A 102 17.90 -10.32 10.14
N LYS A 103 18.68 -11.15 9.43
CA LYS A 103 18.80 -12.61 9.61
C LYS A 103 17.42 -13.32 9.67
N GLU A 104 17.22 -14.22 10.62
CA GLU A 104 15.97 -14.94 10.87
C GLU A 104 14.76 -14.03 11.18
N TYR A 105 14.97 -12.77 11.54
CA TYR A 105 13.91 -11.78 11.76
C TYR A 105 13.55 -10.97 10.50
N CYS A 106 14.14 -11.27 9.35
CA CYS A 106 13.85 -10.56 8.11
C CYS A 106 12.42 -10.84 7.61
N SER A 107 11.58 -9.81 7.62
CA SER A 107 10.23 -9.85 7.00
C SER A 107 10.21 -9.89 5.47
N ASN A 108 11.37 -10.05 4.81
CA ASN A 108 11.54 -10.03 3.35
C ASN A 108 10.83 -8.84 2.67
N CYS A 109 11.12 -7.61 3.13
CA CYS A 109 10.37 -6.41 2.71
C CYS A 109 10.74 -5.86 1.31
N GLY A 110 11.82 -6.32 0.68
CA GLY A 110 12.30 -5.83 -0.62
C GLY A 110 13.44 -4.81 -0.59
N LEU A 111 13.67 -4.14 0.56
CA LEU A 111 14.62 -3.03 0.64
C LEU A 111 16.07 -3.45 0.30
N CYS A 112 16.44 -4.65 0.71
CA CYS A 112 17.79 -5.20 0.54
C CYS A 112 18.07 -5.76 -0.86
N ASP A 113 17.04 -5.86 -1.70
CA ASP A 113 17.07 -6.47 -3.03
C ASP A 113 17.41 -5.46 -4.12
N THR A 114 17.73 -4.23 -3.71
CA THR A 114 18.14 -3.10 -4.53
C THR A 114 19.32 -2.37 -3.86
N TYR A 115 19.84 -1.33 -4.53
CA TYR A 115 20.84 -0.44 -3.92
C TYR A 115 20.37 0.26 -2.63
N TYR A 116 19.06 0.27 -2.32
CA TYR A 116 18.55 0.79 -1.04
C TYR A 116 19.00 -0.01 0.19
N VAL A 117 19.66 -1.17 0.00
CA VAL A 117 20.44 -1.84 1.05
C VAL A 117 21.47 -0.91 1.71
N ALA A 118 21.91 0.17 1.05
CA ALA A 118 22.72 1.24 1.63
C ALA A 118 22.14 1.84 2.91
N HIS A 119 20.81 1.91 3.02
CA HIS A 119 20.06 2.52 4.11
C HIS A 119 19.48 1.50 5.10
N VAL A 120 19.89 0.23 5.03
CA VAL A 120 19.25 -0.85 5.78
C VAL A 120 19.34 -0.67 7.31
N LYS A 121 20.40 -0.02 7.82
CA LYS A 121 20.57 0.18 9.27
C LYS A 121 19.61 1.24 9.81
N GLU A 122 19.34 2.26 9.00
CA GLU A 122 18.49 3.40 9.29
C GLU A 122 17.02 3.05 9.04
N ALA A 123 16.72 2.32 7.95
CA ALA A 123 15.35 2.08 7.48
C ALA A 123 14.73 0.75 7.93
N CYS A 124 15.50 -0.30 8.21
CA CYS A 124 14.91 -1.60 8.53
C CYS A 124 14.08 -1.55 9.84
N ALA A 125 12.86 -2.09 9.80
CA ALA A 125 11.97 -2.22 10.95
C ALA A 125 12.46 -3.22 12.03
N PHE A 126 13.56 -3.93 11.78
CA PHE A 126 14.10 -5.00 12.65
C PHE A 126 15.58 -4.77 13.05
N LEU A 127 16.13 -3.58 12.75
CA LEU A 127 17.51 -3.20 13.11
C LEU A 127 17.54 -1.82 13.79
N GLY A 128 18.51 -1.65 14.69
CA GLY A 128 18.61 -0.47 15.55
C GLY A 128 17.33 -0.30 16.37
N ASP A 129 16.75 0.90 16.32
CA ASP A 129 15.46 1.25 16.93
C ASP A 129 14.28 0.37 16.44
N GLY A 130 14.43 -0.30 15.29
CA GLY A 130 13.42 -1.23 14.78
C GLY A 130 12.07 -0.55 14.56
N MET A 131 10.98 -1.10 15.13
CA MET A 131 9.63 -0.54 14.96
C MET A 131 9.36 0.74 15.78
N SER A 132 10.18 1.10 16.78
CA SER A 132 9.94 2.31 17.58
C SER A 132 10.11 3.61 16.79
N LYS A 133 10.80 3.56 15.64
CA LYS A 133 10.88 4.68 14.68
C LYS A 133 9.51 5.18 14.20
N ILE A 134 8.44 4.40 14.36
CA ILE A 134 7.07 4.87 14.11
C ILE A 134 6.77 6.17 14.88
N ASP A 135 7.28 6.36 16.10
CA ASP A 135 7.00 7.55 16.92
C ASP A 135 7.61 8.86 16.35
N SER A 136 8.69 8.78 15.57
CA SER A 136 9.24 9.92 14.84
C SER A 136 8.58 10.07 13.46
N LEU A 137 8.34 8.95 12.76
CA LEU A 137 7.70 8.91 11.46
C LEU A 137 6.25 9.41 11.49
N GLU A 138 5.47 9.16 12.56
CA GLU A 138 4.11 9.69 12.72
C GLU A 138 4.09 11.23 12.61
N ARG A 139 5.01 11.91 13.30
CA ARG A 139 5.15 13.37 13.24
C ARG A 139 5.52 13.85 11.85
N GLN A 140 6.40 13.14 11.15
CA GLN A 140 6.82 13.49 9.79
C GLN A 140 5.72 13.26 8.74
N VAL A 141 4.95 12.18 8.87
CA VAL A 141 3.96 11.75 7.86
C VAL A 141 2.58 12.37 8.11
N HIS A 142 2.20 12.61 9.37
CA HIS A 142 0.87 13.11 9.76
C HIS A 142 0.89 14.53 10.35
N GLY A 143 2.07 15.13 10.55
CA GLY A 143 2.23 16.45 11.18
C GLY A 143 2.03 16.47 12.70
N ARG A 144 1.77 15.32 13.33
CA ARG A 144 1.59 15.15 14.78
C ARG A 144 1.93 13.73 15.22
N ALA A 145 2.19 13.55 16.51
CA ALA A 145 2.17 12.22 17.13
C ALA A 145 0.72 11.79 17.43
N ARG A 146 0.53 10.51 17.72
CA ARG A 146 -0.69 9.99 18.37
C ARG A 146 -0.85 10.52 19.79
N ASP A 147 -2.10 10.68 20.20
CA ASP A 147 -2.47 11.00 21.57
C ASP A 147 -2.52 9.71 22.41
N LEU A 148 -1.69 9.61 23.45
CA LEU A 148 -1.62 8.43 24.31
C LEU A 148 -2.70 8.39 25.39
N ASP A 149 -3.37 9.52 25.65
CA ASP A 149 -4.53 9.60 26.56
C ASP A 149 -5.85 9.31 25.81
N ASN A 150 -5.79 8.97 24.52
CA ASN A 150 -6.92 8.61 23.67
C ASN A 150 -6.88 7.12 23.30
N ASP A 151 -7.87 6.36 23.79
CA ASP A 151 -7.97 4.91 23.56
C ASP A 151 -7.92 4.52 22.07
N ASP A 152 -8.58 5.26 21.17
CA ASP A 152 -8.59 4.93 19.75
C ASP A 152 -7.20 5.12 19.12
N GLU A 153 -6.49 6.19 19.47
CA GLU A 153 -5.15 6.47 18.92
C GLU A 153 -4.06 5.60 19.55
N LEU A 154 -4.23 5.18 20.81
CA LEU A 154 -3.38 4.20 21.48
C LEU A 154 -3.41 2.84 20.76
N HIS A 155 -4.60 2.39 20.31
CA HIS A 155 -4.78 1.09 19.65
C HIS A 155 -4.58 1.12 18.12
N TYR A 156 -4.97 2.21 17.46
CA TYR A 156 -5.02 2.29 15.98
C TYR A 156 -4.05 3.33 15.37
N GLY A 157 -3.33 4.10 16.20
CA GLY A 157 -2.39 5.13 15.75
C GLY A 157 -3.06 6.44 15.33
N VAL A 158 -2.30 7.31 14.66
CA VAL A 158 -2.78 8.62 14.20
C VAL A 158 -3.91 8.46 13.16
N LEU A 159 -5.15 8.81 13.55
CA LEU A 159 -6.32 8.73 12.68
C LEU A 159 -7.16 10.02 12.65
N ARG A 160 -8.20 10.03 11.81
CA ARG A 160 -9.22 11.09 11.75
C ARG A 160 -10.65 10.54 11.88
N HIS A 161 -10.92 9.42 11.20
CA HIS A 161 -12.20 8.72 11.22
C HIS A 161 -11.98 7.23 11.04
N THR A 162 -12.77 6.42 11.75
CA THR A 162 -12.88 4.97 11.56
C THR A 162 -14.25 4.66 10.97
N LEU A 163 -14.31 3.83 9.94
CA LEU A 163 -15.56 3.54 9.20
C LEU A 163 -15.56 2.12 8.62
N TYR A 164 -16.76 1.59 8.40
CA TYR A 164 -16.96 0.36 7.64
C TYR A 164 -17.41 0.69 6.21
N ALA A 165 -16.81 0.01 5.23
CA ALA A 165 -17.11 0.20 3.81
C ALA A 165 -17.17 -1.15 3.10
N LYS A 166 -17.87 -1.17 1.95
CA LYS A 166 -17.87 -2.29 1.00
C LYS A 166 -18.03 -1.73 -0.41
N ASN A 167 -17.36 -2.34 -1.38
CA ASN A 167 -17.65 -2.03 -2.79
C ASN A 167 -19.01 -2.64 -3.18
N THR A 168 -19.72 -2.00 -4.10
CA THR A 168 -20.97 -2.51 -4.69
C THR A 168 -21.05 -2.02 -6.14
N PRO A 169 -20.84 -2.89 -7.16
CA PRO A 169 -20.48 -4.31 -7.05
C PRO A 169 -19.08 -4.54 -6.43
N PRO A 170 -18.79 -5.73 -5.88
CA PRO A 170 -17.44 -6.10 -5.47
C PRO A 170 -16.52 -6.33 -6.69
N VAL A 171 -15.21 -6.19 -6.49
CA VAL A 171 -14.20 -6.56 -7.50
C VAL A 171 -14.02 -8.08 -7.48
N ASP A 172 -14.32 -8.75 -8.60
CA ASP A 172 -14.23 -10.21 -8.68
C ASP A 172 -12.81 -10.74 -8.45
N GLY A 173 -12.68 -11.84 -7.70
CA GLY A 173 -11.41 -12.43 -7.29
C GLY A 173 -10.57 -11.61 -6.29
N ALA A 174 -11.09 -10.51 -5.74
CA ALA A 174 -10.43 -9.81 -4.63
C ALA A 174 -10.59 -10.57 -3.29
N GLN A 175 -9.76 -10.25 -2.29
CA GLN A 175 -9.76 -10.91 -0.98
C GLN A 175 -11.07 -10.72 -0.18
N TRP A 176 -11.69 -9.55 -0.39
CA TRP A 176 -12.96 -9.12 0.20
C TRP A 176 -13.75 -8.45 -0.94
N THR A 177 -14.44 -7.34 -0.69
CA THR A 177 -15.13 -6.60 -1.78
C THR A 177 -14.19 -5.81 -2.70
N GLY A 178 -12.90 -5.70 -2.37
CA GLY A 178 -11.87 -5.14 -3.26
C GLY A 178 -11.59 -3.65 -3.12
N ILE A 179 -11.83 -3.06 -1.94
CA ILE A 179 -11.64 -1.61 -1.69
C ILE A 179 -10.24 -1.13 -2.11
N VAL A 180 -9.17 -1.83 -1.70
CA VAL A 180 -7.78 -1.46 -2.04
C VAL A 180 -7.56 -1.42 -3.56
N THR A 181 -8.06 -2.43 -4.28
CA THR A 181 -8.00 -2.49 -5.76
C THR A 181 -8.79 -1.35 -6.39
N GLN A 182 -9.99 -1.04 -5.89
CA GLN A 182 -10.81 0.06 -6.40
C GLN A 182 -10.15 1.42 -6.19
N VAL A 183 -9.60 1.69 -5.00
CA VAL A 183 -8.87 2.93 -4.72
C VAL A 183 -7.70 3.11 -5.69
N ALA A 184 -6.91 2.05 -5.92
CA ALA A 184 -5.81 2.07 -6.86
C ALA A 184 -6.24 2.33 -8.32
N LEU A 185 -7.36 1.73 -8.75
CA LEU A 185 -7.95 1.96 -10.07
C LEU A 185 -8.42 3.41 -10.22
N GLU A 186 -9.17 3.96 -9.26
CA GLU A 186 -9.65 5.34 -9.32
C GLU A 186 -8.49 6.36 -9.26
N MET A 187 -7.44 6.09 -8.49
CA MET A 187 -6.26 6.96 -8.44
C MET A 187 -5.45 6.96 -9.74
N LEU A 188 -5.40 5.85 -10.48
CA LEU A 188 -4.84 5.81 -11.84
C LEU A 188 -5.77 6.50 -12.86
N ARG A 189 -7.08 6.18 -12.86
CA ARG A 189 -8.08 6.74 -13.79
C ARG A 189 -8.18 8.25 -13.74
N SER A 190 -8.21 8.80 -12.52
CA SER A 190 -8.21 10.25 -12.28
C SER A 190 -6.86 10.91 -12.57
N GLY A 191 -5.81 10.13 -12.85
CA GLY A 191 -4.44 10.61 -12.95
C GLY A 191 -3.97 11.27 -11.66
N ALA A 192 -4.42 10.80 -10.49
CA ALA A 192 -3.91 11.25 -9.19
C ALA A 192 -2.52 10.66 -8.90
N VAL A 193 -2.24 9.46 -9.43
CA VAL A 193 -0.91 8.82 -9.45
C VAL A 193 -0.55 8.37 -10.86
N ASP A 194 0.76 8.30 -11.11
CA ASP A 194 1.33 7.90 -12.41
C ASP A 194 1.65 6.40 -12.44
N ALA A 195 1.81 5.78 -11.27
CA ALA A 195 2.11 4.37 -11.06
C ALA A 195 1.61 3.85 -9.69
N VAL A 196 1.41 2.54 -9.59
CA VAL A 196 1.06 1.83 -8.34
C VAL A 196 2.03 0.69 -8.07
N VAL A 197 2.76 0.73 -6.95
CA VAL A 197 3.46 -0.46 -6.44
C VAL A 197 2.45 -1.38 -5.79
N CYS A 198 2.37 -2.61 -6.30
CA CYS A 198 1.44 -3.64 -5.86
C CYS A 198 2.06 -5.03 -6.00
N VAL A 199 1.35 -6.08 -5.58
CA VAL A 199 1.85 -7.47 -5.59
C VAL A 199 0.94 -8.34 -6.44
N GLN A 200 1.43 -8.77 -7.60
CA GLN A 200 0.81 -9.80 -8.44
C GLN A 200 1.18 -11.20 -7.93
N SER A 201 0.57 -12.24 -8.49
CA SER A 201 1.04 -13.62 -8.29
C SER A 201 2.09 -13.95 -9.35
N ASP A 202 2.97 -14.92 -9.07
CA ASP A 202 3.78 -15.53 -10.11
C ASP A 202 2.88 -16.27 -11.15
N PRO A 203 3.22 -16.29 -12.45
CA PRO A 203 2.44 -17.02 -13.45
C PRO A 203 2.42 -18.55 -13.24
N THR A 204 3.39 -19.10 -12.52
CA THR A 204 3.54 -20.54 -12.27
C THR A 204 3.13 -20.96 -10.86
N ASP A 205 3.17 -20.05 -9.88
CA ASP A 205 2.60 -20.24 -8.55
C ASP A 205 1.72 -19.06 -8.13
N ARG A 206 0.41 -19.33 -8.00
CA ARG A 206 -0.59 -18.34 -7.57
C ARG A 206 -0.33 -17.75 -6.18
N PHE A 207 0.42 -18.45 -5.31
CA PHE A 207 0.72 -18.02 -3.95
C PHE A 207 2.05 -17.26 -3.86
N ALA A 208 3.01 -17.54 -4.74
CA ALA A 208 4.25 -16.79 -4.82
C ALA A 208 3.96 -15.31 -5.16
N PRO A 209 4.50 -14.35 -4.39
CA PRO A 209 4.23 -12.94 -4.60
C PRO A 209 5.24 -12.36 -5.60
N ARG A 210 4.73 -11.63 -6.59
CA ARG A 210 5.54 -10.89 -7.55
C ARG A 210 5.25 -9.40 -7.43
N PRO A 211 6.06 -8.63 -6.67
CA PRO A 211 6.03 -7.17 -6.70
C PRO A 211 6.04 -6.62 -8.13
N PHE A 212 5.27 -5.55 -8.35
CA PHE A 212 5.05 -5.00 -9.68
C PHE A 212 4.76 -3.50 -9.63
N VAL A 213 5.26 -2.76 -10.62
CA VAL A 213 4.94 -1.34 -10.84
C VAL A 213 3.83 -1.24 -11.88
N ALA A 214 2.59 -1.27 -11.42
CA ALA A 214 1.42 -1.17 -12.28
C ALA A 214 1.30 0.23 -12.91
N ARG A 215 1.13 0.28 -14.23
CA ARG A 215 0.92 1.52 -15.00
C ARG A 215 -0.47 1.59 -15.66
N CYS A 216 -1.23 0.49 -15.68
CA CYS A 216 -2.60 0.44 -16.19
C CYS A 216 -3.56 -0.33 -15.26
N GLU A 217 -4.86 -0.26 -15.57
CA GLU A 217 -5.90 -0.95 -14.80
C GLU A 217 -5.74 -2.47 -14.77
N ALA A 218 -5.31 -3.07 -15.89
CA ALA A 218 -5.12 -4.52 -16.00
C ALA A 218 -4.04 -5.01 -15.04
N ASP A 219 -2.95 -4.26 -14.86
CA ASP A 219 -1.88 -4.57 -13.91
C ASP A 219 -2.37 -4.58 -12.46
N VAL A 220 -3.19 -3.58 -12.10
CA VAL A 220 -3.79 -3.44 -10.76
C VAL A 220 -4.82 -4.54 -10.50
N LEU A 221 -5.62 -4.90 -11.50
CA LEU A 221 -6.56 -6.02 -11.42
C LEU A 221 -5.83 -7.36 -11.32
N ALA A 222 -4.68 -7.55 -11.97
CA ALA A 222 -3.84 -8.73 -11.77
C ALA A 222 -3.21 -8.80 -10.36
N ALA A 223 -3.08 -7.67 -9.65
CA ALA A 223 -2.58 -7.61 -8.29
C ALA A 223 -3.65 -7.88 -7.19
N ARG A 224 -4.92 -8.08 -7.56
CA ARG A 224 -6.00 -8.36 -6.58
C ARG A 224 -5.77 -9.65 -5.77
N GLY A 225 -6.39 -9.71 -4.59
CA GLY A 225 -6.26 -10.84 -3.66
C GLY A 225 -4.94 -10.83 -2.88
N VAL A 226 -4.95 -11.43 -1.68
CA VAL A 226 -3.76 -11.52 -0.82
C VAL A 226 -2.96 -12.78 -1.15
N LYS A 227 -1.63 -12.64 -1.20
CA LYS A 227 -0.68 -13.75 -1.35
C LYS A 227 -0.20 -14.06 0.07
N PRO A 228 -0.51 -15.23 0.66
CA PRO A 228 -0.39 -15.47 2.11
C PRO A 228 1.04 -15.82 2.54
N VAL A 229 2.03 -15.06 2.05
CA VAL A 229 3.47 -15.27 2.23
C VAL A 229 4.18 -13.90 2.22
N LEU A 230 5.42 -13.85 2.74
CA LEU A 230 6.20 -12.61 2.76
C LEU A 230 6.52 -12.13 1.35
N SER A 231 6.27 -10.86 1.05
CA SER A 231 6.46 -10.26 -0.28
C SER A 231 7.52 -9.15 -0.25
N PRO A 232 8.49 -9.16 -1.16
CA PRO A 232 9.53 -8.13 -1.25
C PRO A 232 9.05 -6.86 -1.95
N SER A 233 7.94 -6.25 -1.52
CA SER A 233 7.28 -5.12 -2.23
C SER A 233 8.17 -3.89 -2.48
N LEU A 234 9.30 -3.73 -1.80
CA LEU A 234 10.27 -2.65 -2.03
C LEU A 234 11.37 -3.02 -3.06
N GLU A 235 11.42 -4.24 -3.60
CA GLU A 235 12.42 -4.64 -4.61
C GLU A 235 12.27 -3.84 -5.91
N VAL A 236 11.06 -3.32 -6.17
CA VAL A 236 10.76 -2.52 -7.36
C VAL A 236 11.10 -1.03 -7.22
N LEU A 237 11.63 -0.57 -6.07
CA LEU A 237 11.94 0.85 -5.89
C LEU A 237 12.96 1.37 -6.92
N ALA A 238 14.00 0.59 -7.23
CA ALA A 238 14.96 0.94 -8.26
C ALA A 238 14.32 1.01 -9.66
N THR A 239 13.31 0.16 -9.93
CA THR A 239 12.50 0.24 -11.16
C THR A 239 11.64 1.49 -11.18
N VAL A 240 11.10 1.94 -10.04
CA VAL A 240 10.35 3.20 -9.94
C VAL A 240 11.25 4.41 -10.19
N GLU A 241 12.44 4.48 -9.59
CA GLU A 241 13.39 5.58 -9.84
C GLU A 241 13.84 5.66 -11.31
N ALA A 242 13.91 4.51 -12.00
CA ALA A 242 14.29 4.43 -13.41
C ALA A 242 13.18 4.89 -14.39
N LEU A 243 11.95 5.16 -13.93
CA LEU A 243 10.84 5.60 -14.77
C LEU A 243 10.71 7.14 -14.74
N PRO A 244 11.19 7.86 -15.78
CA PRO A 244 11.30 9.33 -15.76
C PRO A 244 9.94 10.06 -15.79
N ASP A 245 8.86 9.33 -16.07
CA ASP A 245 7.49 9.82 -16.13
C ASP A 245 6.70 9.60 -14.83
N VAL A 246 7.24 8.87 -13.86
CA VAL A 246 6.61 8.65 -12.55
C VAL A 246 7.01 9.75 -11.57
N LYS A 247 6.05 10.59 -11.17
CA LYS A 247 6.23 11.65 -10.17
C LYS A 247 5.35 11.47 -8.94
N ARG A 248 4.27 10.70 -9.08
CA ARG A 248 3.25 10.45 -8.05
C ARG A 248 3.01 8.95 -7.99
N LEU A 249 3.30 8.37 -6.83
CA LEU A 249 3.29 6.94 -6.61
C LEU A 249 2.23 6.57 -5.56
N LEU A 250 1.39 5.57 -5.86
CA LEU A 250 0.66 4.84 -4.82
C LEU A 250 1.49 3.62 -4.41
N PHE A 251 1.72 3.45 -3.11
CA PHE A 251 2.36 2.24 -2.58
C PHE A 251 1.33 1.40 -1.82
N ILE A 252 1.18 0.12 -2.21
CA ILE A 252 0.32 -0.86 -1.55
C ILE A 252 1.23 -1.93 -0.93
N GLY A 253 1.27 -1.97 0.39
CA GLY A 253 2.11 -2.90 1.15
C GLY A 253 1.68 -3.03 2.61
N VAL A 254 2.46 -3.79 3.38
CA VAL A 254 2.25 -4.05 4.81
C VAL A 254 3.10 -3.13 5.70
N GLY A 255 2.79 -3.09 7.00
CA GLY A 255 3.36 -2.11 7.94
C GLY A 255 4.89 -2.00 7.93
N CYS A 256 5.62 -3.13 7.97
CA CYS A 256 7.09 -3.10 7.96
C CYS A 256 7.70 -2.56 6.64
N GLN A 257 7.01 -2.76 5.50
CA GLN A 257 7.43 -2.21 4.21
C GLN A 257 7.17 -0.70 4.17
N VAL A 258 6.00 -0.26 4.65
CA VAL A 258 5.66 1.17 4.74
C VAL A 258 6.64 1.89 5.67
N GLN A 259 6.99 1.29 6.81
CA GLN A 259 7.96 1.88 7.75
C GLN A 259 9.34 2.05 7.10
N ALA A 260 9.84 1.03 6.40
CA ALA A 260 11.10 1.12 5.67
C ALA A 260 11.05 2.18 4.55
N LEU A 261 9.95 2.23 3.78
CA LEU A 261 9.72 3.23 2.74
C LEU A 261 9.63 4.68 3.28
N ARG A 262 9.16 4.88 4.51
CA ARG A 262 9.13 6.20 5.15
C ARG A 262 10.45 6.62 5.77
N SER A 263 11.45 5.74 5.78
CA SER A 263 12.77 5.95 6.40
C SER A 263 13.89 6.17 5.36
N ILE A 264 13.52 6.39 4.08
CA ILE A 264 14.41 6.60 2.92
C ILE A 264 13.94 7.80 2.09
#